data_AF-A0A535GG88-F1
#
_entry.id   AF-A0A535GG88-F1
#
_cell.length_a   1.000
_cell.length_b   1.000
_cell.length_c   1.000
_cell.angle_alpha   90.00
_cell.angle_beta   90.00
_cell.angle_gamma   90.00
#
_symmetry.space_group_name_H-M   'P 1'
#
loop_
_entity.id
_entity.type
_entity.pdbx_description
1 polymer ?
#
loop_
_entity_poly.entity_id
_entity_poly.type
_entity_poly.pdbx_seq_one_letter_code
_entity_poly.pdbx_strand_id
1 'polypeptide(L)'
;MRTASQLLLLAALSVALPLAGCSDPLNVQDPDIVPPGNLNDKTVLPTIRAGAIGDFALAYTGSGADGSGGTVEGVTMYGGLLGDELINSETFPTRIEVDARGPIQKTNADVGLWFRNMQRARRSAEFAAERYRTLSPDTTRETGFPEVVTLAGYTYIFLAETWCSGVPVSQVDAA
;
A
#
# COMPACT_ATOMS: atom_id res chain seq x y z
N MET A 1 53.15 -21.94 36.05
CA MET A 1 51.76 -22.09 36.53
C MET A 1 50.84 -20.93 36.11
N ARG A 2 51.28 -19.66 36.14
CA ARG A 2 50.47 -18.51 35.65
C ARG A 2 50.08 -18.57 34.17
N THR A 3 50.97 -19.06 33.30
CA THR A 3 50.76 -19.13 31.84
C THR A 3 49.72 -20.18 31.43
N ALA A 4 49.66 -21.33 32.11
CA ALA A 4 48.67 -22.38 31.84
C ALA A 4 47.25 -21.95 32.23
N SER A 5 47.11 -21.23 33.36
CA SER A 5 45.84 -20.64 33.79
C SER A 5 45.34 -19.56 32.81
N GLN A 6 46.24 -18.74 32.27
CA GLN A 6 45.90 -17.73 31.26
C GLN A 6 45.45 -18.36 29.93
N LEU A 7 46.12 -19.43 29.48
CA LEU A 7 45.75 -20.17 28.26
C LEU A 7 44.38 -20.86 28.38
N LEU A 8 44.05 -21.41 29.56
CA LEU A 8 42.74 -21.99 29.83
C LEU A 8 41.61 -20.95 29.85
N LEU A 9 41.87 -19.76 30.38
CA LEU A 9 40.92 -18.64 30.36
C LEU A 9 40.67 -18.11 28.94
N LEU A 10 41.71 -18.01 28.12
CA LEU A 10 41.60 -17.62 26.70
C LEU A 10 40.82 -18.66 25.88
N ALA A 11 41.05 -19.96 26.12
CA ALA A 11 40.32 -21.04 25.48
C ALA A 11 38.83 -21.10 25.92
N ALA A 12 38.55 -20.83 27.20
CA ALA A 12 37.17 -20.76 27.68
C ALA A 12 36.43 -19.54 27.09
N LEU A 13 37.10 -18.40 26.95
CA LEU A 13 36.50 -17.18 26.40
C LEU A 13 36.22 -17.32 24.89
N SER A 14 37.11 -17.97 24.13
CA SER A 14 36.92 -18.20 22.69
C SER A 14 35.79 -19.18 22.38
N VAL A 15 35.50 -20.14 23.27
CA VAL A 15 34.36 -21.05 23.14
C VAL A 15 33.04 -20.41 23.59
N ALA A 16 33.07 -19.47 24.53
CA ALA A 16 31.87 -18.79 25.03
C ALA A 16 31.35 -17.67 24.10
N LEU A 17 32.23 -17.00 23.36
CA LEU A 17 31.90 -15.91 22.41
C LEU A 17 30.84 -16.28 21.35
N PRO A 18 30.89 -17.44 20.67
CA PRO A 18 29.87 -17.81 19.69
C PRO A 18 28.51 -18.17 20.30
N LEU A 19 28.43 -18.54 21.59
CA LEU A 19 27.14 -18.79 22.27
C LEU A 19 26.42 -17.51 22.72
N ALA A 20 27.12 -16.38 22.78
CA ALA A 20 26.53 -15.07 23.06
C ALA A 20 26.11 -14.31 21.78
N GLY A 21 26.30 -14.91 20.60
CA GLY A 21 25.84 -14.36 19.34
C GLY A 21 24.31 -14.44 19.21
N CYS A 22 23.72 -13.57 18.37
CA CYS A 22 22.32 -13.68 18.00
C CYS A 22 22.10 -15.05 17.33
N SER A 23 21.28 -15.91 17.94
CA SER A 23 21.01 -17.26 17.45
C SER A 23 20.13 -17.28 16.19
N ASP A 24 19.46 -16.17 15.89
CA ASP A 24 18.59 -16.02 14.73
C ASP A 24 18.59 -14.57 14.20
N PRO A 25 19.66 -14.14 13.53
CA PRO A 25 19.79 -12.77 13.01
C PRO A 25 18.80 -12.44 11.89
N LEU A 26 18.04 -13.42 11.40
CA LEU A 26 17.03 -13.25 10.34
C LEU A 26 15.61 -13.09 10.90
N ASN A 27 15.39 -13.39 12.18
CA ASN A 27 14.12 -13.20 12.85
C ASN A 27 14.02 -11.79 13.45
N VAL A 28 13.76 -10.83 12.57
CA VAL A 28 13.50 -9.43 12.95
C VAL A 28 12.03 -9.30 13.33
N GLN A 29 11.77 -8.97 14.61
CA GLN A 29 10.44 -8.59 15.06
C GLN A 29 10.29 -7.09 14.84
N ASP A 30 9.35 -6.70 13.96
CA ASP A 30 9.04 -5.31 13.69
C ASP A 30 7.80 -4.92 14.51
N PRO A 31 7.97 -4.28 15.69
CA PRO A 31 6.87 -4.06 16.63
C PRO A 31 5.79 -3.14 16.07
N ASP A 32 6.12 -2.34 15.05
CA ASP A 32 5.25 -1.35 14.44
C ASP A 32 4.51 -1.89 13.21
N ILE A 33 4.76 -3.15 12.81
CA ILE A 33 4.09 -3.80 11.69
C ILE A 33 3.16 -4.89 12.22
N VAL A 34 1.88 -4.83 11.85
CA VAL A 34 0.94 -5.92 12.12
C VAL A 34 1.23 -7.08 11.15
N PRO A 35 1.71 -8.24 11.62
CA PRO A 35 2.00 -9.35 10.73
C PRO A 35 0.69 -9.98 10.21
N PRO A 36 0.69 -10.61 9.02
CA PRO A 36 -0.52 -11.18 8.41
C PRO A 36 -1.29 -12.16 9.31
N GLY A 37 -0.58 -12.95 10.13
CA GLY A 37 -1.19 -13.91 11.06
C GLY A 37 -2.03 -13.28 12.17
N ASN A 38 -1.87 -11.97 12.43
CA ASN A 38 -2.59 -11.25 13.48
C ASN A 38 -3.89 -10.61 12.97
N LEU A 39 -4.25 -10.77 11.69
CA LEU A 39 -5.42 -10.15 11.06
C LEU A 39 -6.67 -11.05 11.06
N ASN A 40 -6.81 -11.91 12.07
CA ASN A 40 -7.81 -12.99 12.10
C ASN A 40 -8.92 -12.80 13.14
N ASP A 41 -8.98 -11.65 13.80
CA ASP A 41 -10.00 -11.33 14.81
C ASP A 41 -10.82 -10.10 14.42
N LYS A 42 -12.09 -10.05 14.84
CA LYS A 42 -12.99 -8.91 14.57
C LYS A 42 -12.42 -7.56 15.00
N THR A 43 -11.59 -7.52 16.04
CA THR A 43 -10.94 -6.31 16.55
C THR A 43 -10.00 -5.64 15.55
N VAL A 44 -9.54 -6.34 14.50
CA VAL A 44 -8.67 -5.76 13.46
C VAL A 44 -9.41 -5.07 12.32
N LEU A 45 -10.75 -5.19 12.26
CA LEU A 45 -11.56 -4.60 11.20
C LEU A 45 -11.39 -3.08 11.06
N PRO A 46 -11.33 -2.26 12.14
CA PRO A 46 -11.06 -0.83 12.03
C PRO A 46 -9.71 -0.50 11.39
N THR A 47 -8.68 -1.29 11.69
CA THR A 47 -7.33 -1.12 11.12
C THR A 47 -7.32 -1.46 9.63
N ILE A 48 -7.94 -2.57 9.24
CA ILE A 48 -8.07 -2.98 7.84
C ILE A 48 -8.86 -1.93 7.04
N ARG A 49 -9.96 -1.42 7.61
CA ARG A 49 -10.75 -0.33 7.04
C ARG A 49 -9.90 0.93 6.84
N ALA A 50 -9.12 1.34 7.84
CA ALA A 50 -8.26 2.51 7.74
C ALA A 50 -7.22 2.37 6.61
N GLY A 51 -6.65 1.17 6.42
CA GLY A 51 -5.77 0.88 5.29
C GLY A 51 -6.46 1.05 3.94
N ALA A 52 -7.67 0.51 3.79
CA ALA A 52 -8.45 0.68 2.55
C ALA A 52 -8.79 2.14 2.25
N ILE A 53 -9.15 2.93 3.28
CA ILE A 53 -9.38 4.38 3.14
C ILE A 53 -8.09 5.08 2.71
N GLY A 54 -6.95 4.75 3.31
CA GLY A 54 -5.66 5.34 2.98
C GLY A 54 -5.25 5.08 1.53
N ASP A 55 -5.34 3.82 1.08
CA ASP A 55 -5.02 3.48 -0.31
C ASP A 55 -5.97 4.16 -1.30
N PHE A 56 -7.26 4.26 -0.98
CA PHE A 56 -8.22 4.99 -1.80
C PHE A 56 -7.92 6.48 -1.86
N ALA A 57 -7.60 7.11 -0.73
CA ALA A 57 -7.25 8.52 -0.66
C ALA A 57 -6.05 8.82 -1.57
N LEU A 58 -4.99 8.00 -1.52
CA LEU A 58 -3.82 8.14 -2.40
C LEU A 58 -4.20 8.05 -3.89
N ALA A 59 -5.09 7.13 -4.26
CA ALA A 59 -5.54 6.97 -5.65
C ALA A 59 -6.48 8.10 -6.12
N TYR A 60 -7.28 8.65 -5.21
CA TYR A 60 -8.28 9.67 -5.50
C TYR A 60 -7.66 11.07 -5.56
N THR A 61 -6.96 11.49 -4.50
CA THR A 61 -6.38 12.85 -4.42
C THR A 61 -4.98 12.94 -5.04
N GLY A 62 -4.21 11.85 -5.03
CA GLY A 62 -2.77 11.88 -5.28
C GLY A 62 -1.94 12.18 -4.00
N SER A 63 -0.65 12.44 -4.21
CA SER A 63 0.43 12.63 -3.21
C SER A 63 0.96 11.36 -2.53
N GLY A 64 2.29 11.22 -2.44
CA GLY A 64 2.99 10.17 -1.67
C GLY A 64 3.22 10.53 -0.20
N ALA A 65 3.90 9.64 0.55
CA ALA A 65 4.15 9.73 1.99
C ALA A 65 4.91 11.00 2.46
N ASP A 66 5.45 11.78 1.52
CA ASP A 66 6.44 12.82 1.79
C ASP A 66 5.82 14.24 1.83
N GLY A 67 4.48 14.35 1.76
CA GLY A 67 3.72 15.54 2.16
C GLY A 67 3.81 16.81 1.30
N SER A 68 4.71 16.92 0.31
CA SER A 68 4.79 18.11 -0.55
C SER A 68 5.56 17.90 -1.87
N GLY A 69 5.71 16.66 -2.31
CA GLY A 69 6.63 16.31 -3.41
C GLY A 69 5.98 16.14 -4.78
N GLY A 70 4.64 16.15 -4.89
CA GLY A 70 3.94 15.91 -6.16
C GLY A 70 4.55 14.74 -6.92
N THR A 71 4.58 13.53 -6.34
CA THR A 71 5.20 12.35 -6.97
C THR A 71 4.16 11.39 -7.56
N VAL A 72 2.88 11.64 -7.30
CA VAL A 72 1.77 10.74 -7.64
C VAL A 72 0.53 11.55 -7.96
N GLU A 73 -0.05 11.26 -9.11
CA GLU A 73 -1.32 11.83 -9.55
C GLU A 73 -2.50 10.93 -9.20
N GLY A 74 -3.68 11.55 -9.08
CA GLY A 74 -4.93 10.91 -8.76
C GLY A 74 -6.10 11.45 -9.60
N VAL A 75 -7.28 10.93 -9.31
CA VAL A 75 -8.54 11.30 -9.99
C VAL A 75 -8.79 12.80 -9.95
N THR A 76 -8.59 13.45 -8.80
CA THR A 76 -8.85 14.89 -8.65
C THR A 76 -7.96 15.74 -9.57
N MET A 77 -6.66 15.47 -9.59
CA MET A 77 -5.70 16.27 -10.37
C MET A 77 -5.86 16.03 -11.87
N TYR A 78 -5.79 14.77 -12.31
CA TYR A 78 -5.90 14.45 -13.73
C TYR A 78 -7.31 14.63 -14.28
N GLY A 79 -8.36 14.42 -13.47
CA GLY A 79 -9.71 14.80 -13.83
C GLY A 79 -9.84 16.31 -14.06
N GLY A 80 -9.26 17.13 -13.18
CA GLY A 80 -9.24 18.59 -13.33
C GLY A 80 -8.48 19.09 -14.56
N LEU A 81 -7.31 18.50 -14.86
CA LEU A 81 -6.57 18.82 -16.09
C LEU A 81 -7.38 18.42 -17.34
N LEU A 82 -7.91 17.19 -17.38
CA LEU A 82 -8.69 16.71 -18.52
C LEU A 82 -10.02 17.45 -18.67
N GLY A 83 -10.56 18.04 -17.60
CA GLY A 83 -11.78 18.84 -17.58
C GLY A 83 -11.58 20.33 -17.85
N ASP A 84 -10.36 20.80 -18.08
CA ASP A 84 -9.99 22.22 -18.20
C ASP A 84 -10.31 23.08 -16.95
N GLU A 85 -10.45 22.45 -15.77
CA GLU A 85 -10.61 23.16 -14.49
C GLU A 85 -9.27 23.55 -13.86
N LEU A 86 -8.23 22.78 -14.19
CA LEU A 86 -6.84 22.99 -13.78
C LEU A 86 -5.98 23.13 -15.04
N ILE A 87 -4.85 23.83 -14.90
CA ILE A 87 -3.81 23.91 -15.94
C ILE A 87 -2.49 23.46 -15.34
N ASN A 88 -1.70 22.74 -16.12
CA ASN A 88 -0.36 22.39 -15.69
C ASN A 88 0.58 23.61 -15.79
N SER A 89 1.19 24.00 -14.67
CA SER A 89 2.17 25.09 -14.59
C SER A 89 3.61 24.66 -14.28
N GLU A 90 3.88 23.36 -14.18
CA GLU A 90 5.20 22.80 -13.86
C GLU A 90 5.96 22.37 -15.14
N THR A 91 7.11 21.71 -14.96
CA THR A 91 8.01 21.28 -16.04
C THR A 91 8.06 19.77 -16.26
N PHE A 92 7.25 18.96 -15.56
CA PHE A 92 7.32 17.51 -15.69
C PHE A 92 6.61 17.05 -16.98
N PRO A 93 7.34 16.46 -17.94
CA PRO A 93 6.79 16.16 -19.27
C PRO A 93 5.62 15.17 -19.22
N THR A 94 5.66 14.21 -18.29
CA THR A 94 4.61 13.20 -18.11
C THR A 94 3.24 13.79 -17.75
N ARG A 95 3.18 14.87 -16.98
CA ARG A 95 1.92 15.57 -16.69
C ARG A 95 1.55 16.57 -17.76
N ILE A 96 2.53 17.21 -18.39
CA ILE A 96 2.29 18.09 -19.55
C ILE A 96 1.62 17.30 -20.68
N GLU A 97 2.03 16.05 -20.90
CA GLU A 97 1.38 15.16 -21.87
C GLU A 97 -0.12 14.96 -21.59
N VAL A 98 -0.51 14.85 -20.32
CA VAL A 98 -1.92 14.67 -19.91
C VAL A 98 -2.69 15.97 -20.08
N ASP A 99 -2.15 17.10 -19.61
CA ASP A 99 -2.76 18.43 -19.73
C ASP A 99 -2.94 18.84 -21.21
N ALA A 100 -1.92 18.61 -22.04
CA ALA A 100 -1.97 18.87 -23.48
C ALA A 100 -2.89 17.90 -24.25
N ARG A 101 -3.47 16.89 -23.57
CA ARG A 101 -4.28 15.82 -24.17
C ARG A 101 -3.57 15.07 -25.30
N GLY A 102 -2.24 15.03 -25.22
CA GLY A 102 -1.39 14.13 -25.99
C GLY A 102 -0.38 14.77 -26.94
N PRO A 103 0.50 13.92 -27.52
CA PRO A 103 0.50 12.46 -27.40
C PRO A 103 1.08 11.94 -26.06
N ILE A 104 0.24 11.24 -25.27
CA ILE A 104 0.65 10.60 -24.02
C ILE A 104 1.47 9.34 -24.34
N GLN A 105 2.69 9.29 -23.84
CA GLN A 105 3.58 8.16 -24.10
C GLN A 105 3.13 6.92 -23.34
N LYS A 106 3.29 5.73 -23.95
CA LYS A 106 3.00 4.45 -23.26
C LYS A 106 3.90 4.21 -22.04
N THR A 107 5.03 4.90 -21.99
CA THR A 107 6.01 4.87 -20.90
C THR A 107 5.79 5.97 -19.86
N ASN A 108 4.68 6.70 -19.93
CA ASN A 108 4.35 7.75 -18.99
C ASN A 108 4.23 7.18 -17.56
N ALA A 109 5.20 7.51 -16.71
CA ALA A 109 5.34 6.91 -15.39
C ALA A 109 4.22 7.30 -14.44
N ASP A 110 3.71 8.53 -14.55
CA ASP A 110 2.66 9.07 -13.67
C ASP A 110 1.30 8.45 -13.97
N VAL A 111 0.93 8.33 -15.26
CA VAL A 111 -0.28 7.61 -15.66
C VAL A 111 -0.20 6.13 -15.24
N GLY A 112 0.97 5.51 -15.40
CA GLY A 112 1.21 4.16 -14.93
C GLY A 112 1.11 4.02 -13.40
N LEU A 113 1.56 5.02 -12.64
CA LEU A 113 1.49 5.02 -11.18
C LEU A 113 0.07 5.24 -10.68
N TRP A 114 -0.67 6.16 -11.31
CA TRP A 114 -2.09 6.36 -11.05
C TRP A 114 -2.88 5.07 -11.24
N PHE A 115 -2.66 4.35 -12.35
CA PHE A 115 -3.29 3.06 -12.60
C PHE A 115 -2.98 2.05 -11.48
N ARG A 116 -1.72 1.93 -11.07
CA ARG A 116 -1.31 1.01 -10.00
C ARG A 116 -1.93 1.36 -8.66
N ASN A 117 -2.02 2.65 -8.32
CA ASN A 117 -2.64 3.09 -7.08
C ASN A 117 -4.15 2.85 -7.08
N MET A 118 -4.82 3.05 -8.21
CA MET A 118 -6.24 2.73 -8.32
C MET A 118 -6.50 1.23 -8.14
N GLN A 119 -5.64 0.38 -8.71
CA GLN A 119 -5.71 -1.08 -8.50
C GLN A 119 -5.40 -1.49 -7.06
N ARG A 120 -4.46 -0.80 -6.39
CA ARG A 120 -4.18 -0.99 -4.96
C ARG A 120 -5.38 -0.64 -4.11
N ALA A 121 -5.98 0.53 -4.33
CA ALA A 121 -7.19 0.97 -3.64
C ALA A 121 -8.33 -0.04 -3.81
N ARG A 122 -8.55 -0.52 -5.04
CA ARG A 122 -9.53 -1.57 -5.34
C ARG A 122 -9.28 -2.82 -4.50
N ARG A 123 -8.06 -3.37 -4.57
CA ARG A 123 -7.68 -4.58 -3.84
C ARG A 123 -7.87 -4.41 -2.34
N SER A 124 -7.40 -3.31 -1.76
CA SER A 124 -7.47 -3.08 -0.31
C SER A 124 -8.91 -2.94 0.17
N ALA A 125 -9.78 -2.27 -0.61
CA ALA A 125 -11.20 -2.16 -0.30
C ALA A 125 -11.94 -3.51 -0.43
N GLU A 126 -11.67 -4.29 -1.47
CA GLU A 126 -12.21 -5.65 -1.62
C GLU A 126 -11.76 -6.59 -0.50
N PHE A 127 -10.46 -6.54 -0.15
CA PHE A 127 -9.91 -7.29 0.97
C PHE A 127 -10.60 -6.91 2.28
N ALA A 128 -10.77 -5.61 2.53
CA ALA A 128 -11.47 -5.14 3.72
C ALA A 128 -12.91 -5.64 3.76
N ALA A 129 -13.65 -5.55 2.65
CA ALA A 129 -15.01 -6.06 2.55
C ALA A 129 -15.08 -7.56 2.87
N GLU A 130 -14.13 -8.35 2.38
CA GLU A 130 -14.06 -9.79 2.68
C GLU A 130 -13.73 -10.08 4.15
N ARG A 131 -12.85 -9.29 4.77
CA ARG A 131 -12.57 -9.43 6.21
C ARG A 131 -13.78 -9.09 7.06
N TYR A 132 -14.57 -8.09 6.69
CA TYR A 132 -15.86 -7.83 7.34
C TYR A 132 -16.83 -9.02 7.24
N ARG A 133 -16.92 -9.66 6.07
CA ARG A 133 -17.80 -10.84 5.88
C ARG A 133 -17.34 -12.06 6.69
N THR A 134 -16.04 -12.26 6.81
CA THR A 134 -15.47 -13.44 7.47
C THR A 134 -15.35 -13.29 9.00
N LEU A 135 -15.09 -12.07 9.49
CA LEU A 135 -14.81 -11.81 10.90
C LEU A 135 -16.00 -11.20 11.66
N SER A 136 -17.02 -10.67 10.98
CA SER A 136 -18.23 -10.16 11.64
C SER A 136 -19.40 -11.15 11.55
N PRO A 137 -20.03 -11.51 12.69
CA PRO A 137 -21.24 -12.34 12.68
C PRO A 137 -22.45 -11.70 11.99
N ASP A 138 -22.51 -10.36 11.95
CA ASP A 138 -23.58 -9.60 11.32
C ASP A 138 -23.03 -8.29 10.75
N THR A 139 -22.81 -8.26 9.43
CA THR A 139 -22.28 -7.09 8.72
C THR A 139 -23.25 -5.92 8.68
N THR A 140 -24.56 -6.11 8.94
CA THR A 140 -25.54 -5.01 8.96
C THR A 140 -25.35 -4.08 10.15
N ARG A 141 -24.66 -4.54 11.19
CA ARG A 141 -24.31 -3.76 12.38
C ARG A 141 -22.94 -3.08 12.28
N GLU A 142 -22.19 -3.37 11.22
CA GLU A 142 -20.84 -2.84 11.02
C GLU A 142 -20.88 -1.65 10.05
N THR A 143 -20.73 -0.43 10.57
CA THR A 143 -20.75 0.79 9.75
C THR A 143 -19.59 0.86 8.76
N GLY A 144 -18.48 0.16 9.04
CA GLY A 144 -17.32 0.13 8.16
C GLY A 144 -17.51 -0.75 6.91
N PHE A 145 -18.37 -1.77 6.96
CA PHE A 145 -18.61 -2.66 5.83
C PHE A 145 -19.19 -1.93 4.59
N PRO A 146 -20.31 -1.18 4.68
CA PRO A 146 -20.85 -0.48 3.50
C PRO A 146 -19.88 0.57 2.94
N GLU A 147 -19.06 1.19 3.78
CA GLU A 147 -18.06 2.16 3.31
C GLU A 147 -16.99 1.48 2.46
N VAL A 148 -16.35 0.40 2.92
CA VAL A 148 -15.31 -0.28 2.13
C VAL A 148 -15.86 -0.90 0.85
N VAL A 149 -17.11 -1.38 0.86
CA VAL A 149 -17.81 -1.83 -0.36
C VAL A 149 -18.03 -0.66 -1.33
N THR A 150 -18.39 0.51 -0.81
CA THR A 150 -18.58 1.72 -1.62
C THR A 150 -17.26 2.20 -2.21
N LEU A 151 -16.17 2.19 -1.43
CA LEU A 151 -14.83 2.52 -1.93
C LEU A 151 -14.41 1.57 -3.06
N ALA A 152 -14.62 0.26 -2.90
CA ALA A 152 -14.38 -0.71 -3.97
C ALA A 152 -15.17 -0.36 -5.23
N GLY A 153 -16.47 -0.07 -5.09
CA GLY A 153 -17.32 0.35 -6.22
C GLY A 153 -16.81 1.59 -6.95
N TYR A 154 -16.41 2.63 -6.21
CA TYR A 154 -15.84 3.85 -6.80
C TYR A 154 -14.57 3.57 -7.61
N THR A 155 -13.72 2.64 -7.18
CA THR A 155 -12.50 2.31 -7.95
C THR A 155 -12.85 1.76 -9.33
N TYR A 156 -13.92 0.98 -9.47
CA TYR A 156 -14.37 0.49 -10.77
C TYR A 156 -14.93 1.61 -11.66
N ILE A 157 -15.66 2.55 -11.09
CA ILE A 157 -16.16 3.74 -11.81
C ILE A 157 -14.97 4.52 -12.37
N PHE A 158 -14.00 4.87 -11.53
CA PHE A 158 -12.84 5.64 -11.97
C PHE A 158 -11.97 4.89 -12.97
N LEU A 159 -11.80 3.57 -12.81
CA LEU A 159 -11.11 2.75 -13.80
C LEU A 159 -11.81 2.81 -15.18
N ALA A 160 -13.14 2.76 -15.20
CA ALA A 160 -13.93 2.80 -16.42
C ALA A 160 -13.99 4.20 -17.06
N GLU A 161 -13.97 5.27 -16.27
CA GLU A 161 -13.97 6.65 -16.75
C GLU A 161 -12.61 7.06 -17.31
N THR A 162 -11.53 6.59 -16.70
CA THR A 162 -10.18 7.07 -16.99
C THR A 162 -9.51 6.30 -18.12
N TRP A 163 -9.64 4.97 -18.14
CA TRP A 163 -8.96 4.12 -19.12
C TRP A 163 -9.97 3.53 -20.11
N CYS A 164 -9.58 3.49 -21.38
CA CYS A 164 -10.37 2.89 -22.45
C CYS A 164 -10.69 1.40 -22.19
N SER A 165 -11.70 0.87 -22.90
CA SER A 165 -12.28 -0.47 -22.70
C SER A 165 -11.25 -1.59 -22.49
N GLY A 166 -11.50 -2.43 -21.47
CA GLY A 166 -10.69 -3.62 -21.20
C GLY A 166 -9.71 -3.48 -20.03
N VAL A 167 -10.01 -2.62 -19.05
CA VAL A 167 -9.19 -2.48 -17.84
C VAL A 167 -9.07 -3.83 -17.11
N PRO A 168 -7.86 -4.39 -16.96
CA PRO A 168 -7.69 -5.66 -16.30
C PRO A 168 -7.89 -5.50 -14.79
N VAL A 169 -8.62 -6.42 -14.19
CA VAL A 169 -8.71 -6.57 -12.73
C VAL A 169 -8.27 -7.98 -12.37
N SER A 170 -7.57 -8.10 -11.24
CA SER A 170 -7.07 -9.35 -10.73
C SER A 170 -7.42 -9.52 -9.25
N GLN A 171 -7.45 -10.77 -8.81
CA GLN A 171 -7.48 -11.11 -7.41
C GLN A 171 -6.14 -11.78 -7.06
N VAL A 172 -5.67 -11.55 -5.85
CA VAL A 172 -4.52 -12.27 -5.31
C VAL A 172 -5.11 -13.28 -4.34
N ASP A 173 -4.95 -14.57 -4.64
CA ASP A 173 -5.33 -15.62 -3.70
C ASP A 173 -4.54 -15.42 -2.39
N ALA A 174 -5.25 -15.44 -1.26
CA ALA A 174 -4.60 -15.44 0.03
C ALA A 174 -3.97 -16.82 0.26
N ALA A 175 -2.66 -16.92 0.03
CA ALA A 175 -1.85 -18.05 0.49
C ALA A 175 -1.62 -17.96 2.01
#